data_AF-R7TBI4-F1
#
_entry.id   AF-R7TBI4-F1
#
_cell.length_a   1.000
_cell.length_b   1.000
_cell.length_c   1.000
_cell.angle_alpha   90.00
_cell.angle_beta   90.00
_cell.angle_gamma   90.00
#
_symmetry.space_group_name_H-M   'P 1'
#
loop_
_entity.id
_entity.type
_entity.pdbx_description
1 polymer ?
#
loop_
_entity_poly.entity_id
_entity_poly.type
_entity_poly.pdbx_seq_one_letter_code
_entity_poly.pdbx_strand_id
1 'polypeptide(L)'
;MEIRRLLWLLVCLANFKKSLCEKVILSNRGLTSVPGDISRDVTFLKLNGNGITTIRRIDFNDKFHNLTNLFLIENEITSIESGCFKGTSLQLMKLDSNELMTVPDLHEVSKTLNVLSLGHNKITRLSATEFSSLTELASLNISYNALQSIELNCFQGTLLKTLILTKNKLTTVPDLRAVSSTLEVIHLNINKITKISLEDLHYLTKLTKLLVNKNSFSTFPDITVFMPSLTKLNLNSNLVRCCCSDAWMKQTPSNVSLTLSDYPCQDPSKWATTSWDEITVDMMLRQPCEAASSSRSFLYLCVLPNCVARPGAVYYCLWWYAG
;
A
#
# COMPACT_ATOMS: atom_id res chain seq x y z
N MET A 1 37.98 -45.78 -23.43
CA MET A 1 37.11 -45.28 -22.35
C MET A 1 36.69 -43.83 -22.60
N GLU A 2 37.40 -43.08 -23.45
CA GLU A 2 37.10 -41.68 -23.78
C GLU A 2 35.81 -41.43 -24.56
N ILE A 3 35.40 -42.31 -25.47
CA ILE A 3 34.24 -42.04 -26.36
C ILE A 3 32.93 -41.91 -25.55
N ARG A 4 32.74 -42.74 -24.50
CA ARG A 4 31.57 -42.61 -23.60
C ARG A 4 31.59 -41.33 -22.78
N ARG A 5 32.77 -40.81 -22.42
CA ARG A 5 32.92 -39.53 -21.70
C ARG A 5 32.67 -38.33 -22.63
N LEU A 6 33.11 -38.39 -23.88
CA LEU A 6 32.82 -37.39 -24.91
C LEU A 6 31.33 -37.38 -25.28
N LEU A 7 30.68 -38.54 -25.39
CA LEU A 7 29.23 -38.63 -25.61
C LEU A 7 28.45 -38.07 -24.41
N TRP A 8 28.88 -38.38 -23.18
CA TRP A 8 28.31 -37.80 -21.96
C TRP A 8 28.53 -36.29 -21.88
N LEU A 9 29.70 -35.78 -22.26
CA LEU A 9 29.97 -34.34 -22.32
C LEU A 9 29.12 -33.64 -23.39
N LEU A 10 28.90 -34.26 -24.55
CA LEU A 10 28.01 -33.75 -25.59
C LEU A 10 26.53 -33.79 -25.17
N VAL A 11 26.08 -34.84 -24.48
CA VAL A 11 24.74 -34.91 -23.87
C VAL A 11 24.59 -33.90 -22.74
N CYS A 12 25.62 -33.71 -21.92
CA CYS A 12 25.66 -32.68 -20.88
C CYS A 12 25.68 -31.27 -21.48
N LEU A 13 26.40 -31.02 -22.59
CA LEU A 13 26.43 -29.74 -23.30
C LEU A 13 25.13 -29.47 -24.07
N ALA A 14 24.48 -30.50 -24.61
CA ALA A 14 23.15 -30.42 -25.20
C ALA A 14 22.07 -30.14 -24.13
N ASN A 15 22.21 -30.72 -22.93
CA ASN A 15 21.36 -30.41 -21.76
C ASN A 15 21.73 -29.07 -21.09
N PHE A 16 22.97 -28.58 -21.24
CA PHE A 16 23.38 -27.26 -20.77
C PHE A 16 22.79 -26.12 -21.62
N LYS A 17 22.22 -26.46 -22.79
CA LYS A 17 21.54 -25.50 -23.66
C LYS A 17 20.07 -25.24 -23.31
N LYS A 18 19.55 -25.72 -22.17
CA LYS A 18 18.15 -25.47 -21.76
C LYS A 18 17.95 -25.14 -20.28
N SER A 19 18.82 -24.28 -19.74
CA SER A 19 18.44 -23.35 -18.66
C SER A 19 18.51 -21.92 -19.19
N LEU A 20 17.99 -21.71 -20.40
CA LEU A 20 17.76 -20.37 -20.91
C LEU A 20 16.44 -19.90 -20.32
N CYS A 21 16.49 -18.84 -19.51
CA CYS A 21 15.32 -18.03 -19.17
C CYS A 21 14.63 -17.62 -20.48
N GLU A 22 13.63 -18.38 -20.90
CA GLU A 22 12.91 -18.09 -22.12
C GLU A 22 11.96 -16.93 -21.82
N LYS A 23 12.34 -15.75 -22.34
CA LYS A 23 11.55 -14.52 -22.22
C LYS A 23 10.77 -14.30 -23.51
N VAL A 24 9.45 -14.31 -23.40
CA VAL A 24 8.53 -14.12 -24.53
C VAL A 24 7.86 -12.76 -24.40
N ILE A 25 8.02 -11.91 -25.42
CA ILE A 25 7.47 -10.55 -25.46
C ILE A 25 6.55 -10.43 -26.68
N LEU A 26 5.26 -10.28 -26.41
CA LEU A 26 4.17 -10.27 -27.37
C LEU A 26 3.29 -9.02 -27.19
N SER A 27 3.91 -7.88 -26.84
CA SER A 27 3.19 -6.63 -26.60
C SER A 27 2.75 -5.92 -27.87
N ASN A 28 1.63 -5.19 -27.84
CA ASN A 28 1.13 -4.35 -28.94
C ASN A 28 0.93 -5.09 -30.26
N ARG A 29 0.34 -6.29 -30.20
CA ARG A 29 0.13 -7.16 -31.37
C ARG A 29 -1.34 -7.34 -31.75
N GLY A 30 -2.26 -6.65 -31.06
CA GLY A 30 -3.70 -6.81 -31.28
C GLY A 30 -4.21 -8.20 -30.88
N LEU A 31 -3.52 -8.89 -29.96
CA LEU A 31 -3.94 -10.21 -29.50
C LEU A 31 -5.24 -10.11 -28.72
N THR A 32 -6.20 -10.96 -29.02
CA THR A 32 -7.47 -11.05 -28.29
C THR A 32 -7.49 -12.20 -27.28
N SER A 33 -6.45 -13.03 -27.27
CA SER A 33 -6.25 -14.16 -26.36
C SER A 33 -4.77 -14.48 -26.20
N VAL A 34 -4.42 -15.30 -25.22
CA VAL A 34 -3.05 -15.81 -25.05
C VAL A 34 -2.71 -16.78 -26.19
N PRO A 35 -1.59 -16.60 -26.91
CA PRO A 35 -1.21 -17.50 -28.00
C PRO A 35 -0.91 -18.93 -27.52
N GLY A 36 -1.39 -19.91 -28.29
CA GLY A 36 -1.27 -21.34 -27.96
C GLY A 36 0.15 -21.90 -28.14
N ASP A 37 0.95 -21.28 -29.00
CA ASP A 37 2.28 -21.71 -29.49
C ASP A 37 3.47 -21.27 -28.61
N ILE A 38 3.20 -20.61 -27.48
CA ILE A 38 4.23 -20.25 -26.51
C ILE A 38 4.90 -21.51 -25.93
N SER A 39 6.23 -21.52 -25.90
CA SER A 39 7.03 -22.60 -25.31
C SER A 39 6.68 -22.84 -23.84
N ARG A 40 6.71 -24.11 -23.43
CA ARG A 40 6.43 -24.52 -22.04
C ARG A 40 7.54 -24.13 -21.05
N ASP A 41 8.74 -23.84 -21.57
CA ASP A 41 9.91 -23.47 -20.77
C ASP A 41 9.96 -21.96 -20.46
N VAL A 42 8.95 -21.19 -20.88
CA VAL A 42 8.85 -19.74 -20.65
C VAL A 42 8.92 -19.41 -19.16
N THR A 43 9.83 -18.49 -18.80
CA THR A 43 9.97 -17.97 -17.43
C THR A 43 9.41 -16.56 -17.30
N PHE A 44 9.33 -15.83 -18.41
CA PHE A 44 8.85 -14.45 -18.48
C PHE A 44 7.93 -14.28 -19.69
N LEU A 45 6.68 -13.89 -19.44
CA LEU A 45 5.69 -13.66 -20.49
C LEU A 45 5.14 -12.24 -20.38
N LYS A 46 5.32 -11.45 -21.43
CA LYS A 46 4.81 -10.07 -21.52
C LYS A 46 3.83 -9.93 -22.68
N LEU A 47 2.57 -9.67 -22.34
CA LEU A 47 1.41 -9.56 -23.23
C LEU A 47 0.77 -8.16 -23.16
N ASN A 48 1.53 -7.14 -22.78
CA ASN A 48 1.00 -5.79 -22.60
C ASN A 48 0.42 -5.15 -23.88
N GLY A 49 -0.53 -4.23 -23.75
CA GLY A 49 -1.02 -3.43 -24.87
C GLY A 49 -1.74 -4.28 -25.92
N ASN A 50 -2.52 -5.26 -25.49
CA ASN A 50 -3.30 -6.13 -26.37
C ASN A 50 -4.80 -6.00 -26.05
N GLY A 51 -5.67 -6.70 -26.77
CA GLY A 51 -7.12 -6.71 -26.57
C GLY A 51 -7.62 -7.97 -25.85
N ILE A 52 -6.83 -8.52 -24.92
CA ILE A 52 -7.22 -9.74 -24.20
C ILE A 52 -8.31 -9.38 -23.19
N THR A 53 -9.47 -10.03 -23.29
CA THR A 53 -10.65 -9.74 -22.45
C THR A 53 -10.87 -10.73 -21.31
N THR A 54 -10.36 -11.96 -21.46
CA THR A 54 -10.49 -13.03 -20.47
C THR A 54 -9.24 -13.90 -20.50
N ILE A 55 -8.71 -14.23 -19.32
CA ILE A 55 -7.70 -15.28 -19.16
C ILE A 55 -8.43 -16.59 -18.85
N ARG A 56 -8.39 -17.51 -19.81
CA ARG A 56 -9.09 -18.79 -19.71
C ARG A 56 -8.20 -19.82 -19.02
N ARG A 57 -8.84 -20.83 -18.43
CA ARG A 57 -8.14 -21.95 -17.79
C ARG A 57 -7.17 -22.64 -18.73
N ILE A 58 -7.54 -22.80 -20.00
CA ILE A 58 -6.71 -23.44 -21.04
C ILE A 58 -5.44 -22.65 -21.38
N ASP A 59 -5.38 -21.36 -21.05
CA ASP A 59 -4.25 -20.51 -21.42
C ASP A 59 -2.98 -20.84 -20.61
N PHE A 60 -3.14 -21.24 -19.33
CA PHE A 60 -2.02 -21.41 -18.39
C PHE A 60 -2.00 -22.75 -17.63
N ASN A 61 -3.15 -23.42 -17.44
CA ASN A 61 -3.27 -24.54 -16.51
C ASN A 61 -2.36 -25.71 -16.93
N ASP A 62 -1.45 -26.09 -16.02
CA ASP A 62 -0.45 -27.15 -16.20
C ASP A 62 0.40 -26.98 -17.49
N LYS A 63 0.55 -25.74 -17.99
CA LYS A 63 1.25 -25.43 -19.25
C LYS A 63 2.65 -24.83 -19.05
N PHE A 64 2.78 -23.86 -18.14
CA PHE A 64 4.01 -23.07 -17.98
C PHE A 64 4.59 -23.21 -16.56
N HIS A 65 5.21 -24.36 -16.29
CA HIS A 65 5.70 -24.71 -14.95
C HIS A 65 6.80 -23.80 -14.43
N ASN A 66 7.59 -23.22 -15.35
CA ASN A 66 8.72 -22.35 -15.02
C ASN A 66 8.37 -20.85 -15.06
N LEU A 67 7.11 -20.49 -15.35
CA LEU A 67 6.70 -19.10 -15.50
C LEU A 67 6.70 -18.41 -14.13
N THR A 68 7.56 -17.40 -13.98
CA THR A 68 7.70 -16.60 -12.76
C THR A 68 7.15 -15.18 -12.92
N ASN A 69 7.17 -14.62 -14.13
CA ASN A 69 6.76 -13.25 -14.38
C ASN A 69 5.73 -13.15 -15.50
N LEU A 70 4.54 -12.65 -15.16
CA LEU A 70 3.45 -12.45 -16.11
C LEU A 70 3.03 -10.97 -16.14
N PHE A 71 3.09 -10.37 -17.32
CA PHE A 71 2.69 -8.99 -17.55
C PHE A 71 1.53 -8.95 -18.55
N LEU A 72 0.40 -8.41 -18.11
CA LEU A 72 -0.85 -8.28 -18.84
C LEU A 72 -1.36 -6.81 -18.77
N ILE A 73 -0.42 -5.86 -18.67
CA ILE A 73 -0.74 -4.44 -18.50
C ILE A 73 -1.39 -3.88 -19.76
N GLU A 74 -2.34 -2.95 -19.64
CA GLU A 74 -3.01 -2.32 -20.80
C GLU A 74 -3.67 -3.38 -21.70
N ASN A 75 -4.58 -4.15 -21.11
CA ASN A 75 -5.49 -5.04 -21.83
C ASN A 75 -6.94 -4.70 -21.47
N GLU A 76 -7.90 -5.51 -21.92
CA GLU A 76 -9.32 -5.32 -21.65
C GLU A 76 -9.84 -6.42 -20.70
N ILE A 77 -8.97 -6.95 -19.82
CA ILE A 77 -9.29 -8.14 -19.01
C ILE A 77 -10.39 -7.80 -18.02
N THR A 78 -11.52 -8.46 -18.15
CA THR A 78 -12.67 -8.36 -17.24
C THR A 78 -12.73 -9.51 -16.24
N SER A 79 -12.13 -10.65 -16.57
CA SER A 79 -12.12 -11.84 -15.72
C SER A 79 -10.93 -12.76 -15.98
N ILE A 80 -10.59 -13.53 -14.95
CA ILE A 80 -9.61 -14.61 -14.99
C ILE A 80 -10.33 -15.84 -14.43
N GLU A 81 -10.35 -16.93 -15.19
CA GLU A 81 -11.02 -18.17 -14.76
C GLU A 81 -10.26 -18.83 -13.59
N SER A 82 -11.00 -19.27 -12.57
CA SER A 82 -10.44 -20.02 -11.44
C SER A 82 -9.80 -21.34 -11.92
N GLY A 83 -8.66 -21.72 -11.36
CA GLY A 83 -7.89 -22.88 -11.81
C GLY A 83 -6.93 -22.58 -12.95
N CYS A 84 -6.84 -21.35 -13.48
CA CYS A 84 -6.00 -21.08 -14.64
C CYS A 84 -4.50 -21.20 -14.34
N PHE A 85 -4.04 -20.89 -13.13
CA PHE A 85 -2.61 -20.89 -12.79
C PHE A 85 -2.12 -22.17 -12.12
N LYS A 86 -2.91 -23.24 -12.14
CA LYS A 86 -2.47 -24.54 -11.62
C LYS A 86 -1.17 -24.99 -12.28
N GLY A 87 -0.23 -25.44 -11.45
CA GLY A 87 1.07 -25.93 -11.93
C GLY A 87 2.04 -24.83 -12.37
N THR A 88 1.70 -23.55 -12.20
CA THR A 88 2.61 -22.41 -12.44
C THR A 88 3.22 -21.91 -11.12
N SER A 89 4.38 -21.27 -11.19
CA SER A 89 5.11 -20.75 -10.01
C SER A 89 5.31 -19.24 -10.11
N LEU A 90 4.22 -18.50 -10.35
CA LEU A 90 4.27 -17.05 -10.54
C LEU A 90 4.76 -16.34 -9.29
N GLN A 91 5.76 -15.46 -9.47
CA GLN A 91 6.29 -14.58 -8.42
C GLN A 91 5.81 -13.14 -8.60
N LEU A 92 5.60 -12.71 -9.84
CA LEU A 92 5.17 -11.37 -10.20
C LEU A 92 4.06 -11.42 -11.24
N MET A 93 2.94 -10.78 -10.93
CA MET A 93 1.82 -10.62 -11.83
C MET A 93 1.42 -9.15 -11.91
N LYS A 94 1.40 -8.60 -13.13
CA LYS A 94 0.91 -7.24 -13.40
C LYS A 94 -0.30 -7.26 -14.30
N LEU A 95 -1.41 -6.77 -13.76
CA LEU A 95 -2.73 -6.65 -14.37
C LEU A 95 -3.17 -5.17 -14.41
N ASP A 96 -2.22 -4.23 -14.37
CA ASP A 96 -2.54 -2.81 -14.39
C ASP A 96 -3.26 -2.39 -15.67
N SER A 97 -4.12 -1.37 -15.61
CA SER A 97 -4.84 -0.83 -16.77
C SER A 97 -5.64 -1.93 -17.49
N ASN A 98 -6.58 -2.53 -16.76
CA ASN A 98 -7.53 -3.53 -17.25
C ASN A 98 -8.95 -3.17 -16.77
N GLU A 99 -9.90 -4.07 -16.96
CA GLU A 99 -11.33 -3.86 -16.71
C GLU A 99 -11.85 -4.71 -15.54
N LEU A 100 -10.96 -5.13 -14.63
CA LEU A 100 -11.30 -5.99 -13.49
C LEU A 100 -12.19 -5.25 -12.51
N MET A 101 -13.33 -5.83 -12.16
CA MET A 101 -14.26 -5.31 -11.16
C MET A 101 -14.04 -5.93 -9.77
N THR A 102 -13.36 -7.07 -9.70
CA THR A 102 -13.00 -7.80 -8.48
C THR A 102 -11.56 -8.30 -8.58
N VAL A 103 -10.97 -8.69 -7.45
CA VAL A 103 -9.67 -9.38 -7.46
C VAL A 103 -9.89 -10.79 -8.03
N PRO A 104 -9.03 -11.27 -8.95
CA PRO A 104 -9.14 -12.64 -9.45
C PRO A 104 -8.76 -13.66 -8.36
N ASP A 105 -9.33 -14.86 -8.44
CA ASP A 105 -8.91 -15.98 -7.61
C ASP A 105 -7.51 -16.46 -8.05
N LEU A 106 -6.56 -16.42 -7.12
CA LEU A 106 -5.13 -16.70 -7.35
C LEU A 106 -4.58 -17.76 -6.38
N HIS A 107 -5.45 -18.61 -5.81
CA HIS A 107 -5.05 -19.60 -4.80
C HIS A 107 -4.06 -20.66 -5.32
N GLU A 108 -3.91 -20.85 -6.63
CA GLU A 108 -2.96 -21.81 -7.19
C GLU A 108 -1.51 -21.32 -7.11
N VAL A 109 -1.31 -20.00 -7.04
CA VAL A 109 0.01 -19.35 -6.94
C VAL A 109 0.24 -18.75 -5.56
N SER A 110 -0.53 -19.21 -4.58
CA SER A 110 -0.61 -18.60 -3.26
C SER A 110 0.70 -18.69 -2.46
N LYS A 111 1.51 -19.72 -2.73
CA LYS A 111 2.82 -19.98 -2.11
C LYS A 111 3.99 -19.43 -2.90
N THR A 112 3.75 -18.71 -3.99
CA THR A 112 4.80 -18.24 -4.91
C THR A 112 4.66 -16.77 -5.25
N LEU A 113 3.43 -16.24 -5.32
CA LEU A 113 3.16 -14.88 -5.76
C LEU A 113 3.61 -13.86 -4.71
N ASN A 114 4.64 -13.10 -5.05
CA ASN A 114 5.24 -12.10 -4.17
C ASN A 114 4.74 -10.67 -4.48
N VAL A 115 4.50 -10.38 -5.76
CA VAL A 115 4.11 -9.05 -6.25
C VAL A 115 2.86 -9.15 -7.11
N LEU A 116 1.80 -8.45 -6.70
CA LEU A 116 0.55 -8.31 -7.44
C LEU A 116 0.25 -6.83 -7.71
N SER A 117 0.06 -6.48 -8.97
CA SER A 117 -0.32 -5.13 -9.39
C SER A 117 -1.66 -5.16 -10.14
N LEU A 118 -2.63 -4.43 -9.60
CA LEU A 118 -4.01 -4.30 -10.05
C LEU A 118 -4.37 -2.81 -10.26
N GLY A 119 -3.37 -1.95 -10.50
CA GLY A 119 -3.59 -0.51 -10.65
C GLY A 119 -4.49 -0.21 -11.84
N HIS A 120 -5.22 0.92 -11.83
CA HIS A 120 -6.06 1.33 -12.98
C HIS A 120 -7.06 0.25 -13.43
N ASN A 121 -7.82 -0.30 -12.48
CA ASN A 121 -8.93 -1.22 -12.74
C ASN A 121 -10.25 -0.60 -12.21
N LYS A 122 -11.32 -1.39 -12.14
CA LYS A 122 -12.66 -0.98 -11.69
C LYS A 122 -13.05 -1.64 -10.35
N ILE A 123 -12.08 -2.02 -9.53
CA ILE A 123 -12.32 -2.68 -8.24
C ILE A 123 -12.92 -1.67 -7.25
N THR A 124 -14.01 -2.05 -6.60
CA THR A 124 -14.77 -1.14 -5.70
C THR A 124 -14.75 -1.53 -4.24
N ARG A 125 -14.47 -2.81 -3.93
CA ARG A 125 -14.45 -3.37 -2.56
C ARG A 125 -13.42 -4.51 -2.48
N LEU A 126 -12.92 -4.77 -1.27
CA LEU A 126 -12.11 -5.95 -0.94
C LEU A 126 -12.76 -6.66 0.24
N SER A 127 -13.00 -7.96 0.12
CA SER A 127 -13.65 -8.77 1.15
C SER A 127 -12.68 -9.25 2.24
N ALA A 128 -13.21 -9.73 3.36
CA ALA A 128 -12.46 -10.14 4.55
C ALA A 128 -11.40 -11.24 4.34
N THR A 129 -11.39 -11.90 3.19
CA THR A 129 -10.45 -12.99 2.87
C THR A 129 -9.89 -12.89 1.45
N GLU A 130 -10.00 -11.73 0.81
CA GLU A 130 -9.66 -11.55 -0.61
C GLU A 130 -8.23 -12.01 -0.94
N PHE A 131 -7.28 -11.78 -0.03
CA PHE A 131 -5.87 -12.15 -0.20
C PHE A 131 -5.39 -13.24 0.76
N SER A 132 -6.30 -13.88 1.51
CA SER A 132 -5.91 -14.73 2.64
C SER A 132 -5.12 -15.99 2.24
N SER A 133 -5.27 -16.42 0.99
CA SER A 133 -4.52 -17.55 0.44
C SER A 133 -3.08 -17.19 0.07
N LEU A 134 -2.80 -15.92 -0.26
CA LEU A 134 -1.53 -15.47 -0.85
C LEU A 134 -0.45 -15.24 0.22
N THR A 135 0.03 -16.34 0.81
CA THR A 135 0.92 -16.32 1.97
C THR A 135 2.29 -15.71 1.70
N GLU A 136 2.76 -15.69 0.46
CA GLU A 136 4.04 -15.08 0.08
C GLU A 136 3.91 -13.63 -0.46
N LEU A 137 2.70 -13.08 -0.47
CA LEU A 137 2.45 -11.75 -1.03
C LEU A 137 3.10 -10.67 -0.17
N ALA A 138 4.09 -9.99 -0.74
CA ALA A 138 4.86 -8.94 -0.07
C ALA A 138 4.57 -7.53 -0.61
N SER A 139 4.09 -7.41 -1.85
CA SER A 139 3.80 -6.12 -2.47
C SER A 139 2.47 -6.16 -3.24
N LEU A 140 1.58 -5.26 -2.86
CA LEU A 140 0.24 -5.16 -3.45
C LEU A 140 -0.04 -3.72 -3.87
N ASN A 141 -0.36 -3.55 -5.15
CA ASN A 141 -0.77 -2.28 -5.72
C ASN A 141 -2.21 -2.37 -6.25
N ILE A 142 -3.13 -1.62 -5.65
CA ILE A 142 -4.53 -1.47 -6.09
C ILE A 142 -4.85 0.02 -6.26
N SER A 143 -3.88 0.79 -6.73
CA SER A 143 -4.04 2.22 -6.97
C SER A 143 -4.96 2.52 -8.15
N TYR A 144 -5.48 3.74 -8.25
CA TYR A 144 -6.32 4.18 -9.38
C TYR A 144 -7.53 3.25 -9.63
N ASN A 145 -8.16 2.79 -8.56
CA ASN A 145 -9.40 2.03 -8.58
C ASN A 145 -10.53 2.89 -8.00
N ALA A 146 -11.66 2.27 -7.65
CA ALA A 146 -12.78 2.94 -7.01
C ALA A 146 -13.09 2.35 -5.62
N LEU A 147 -12.07 1.86 -4.90
CA LEU A 147 -12.22 1.22 -3.59
C LEU A 147 -12.86 2.17 -2.59
N GLN A 148 -14.03 1.78 -2.06
CA GLN A 148 -14.77 2.52 -1.05
C GLN A 148 -14.55 1.95 0.35
N SER A 149 -14.38 0.63 0.44
CA SER A 149 -14.19 -0.09 1.70
C SER A 149 -13.26 -1.28 1.52
N ILE A 150 -12.53 -1.59 2.59
CA ILE A 150 -11.71 -2.79 2.74
C ILE A 150 -12.20 -3.45 4.03
N GLU A 151 -12.69 -4.68 3.93
CA GLU A 151 -13.21 -5.39 5.09
C GLU A 151 -12.10 -5.81 6.06
N LEU A 152 -12.48 -6.01 7.33
CA LEU A 152 -11.59 -6.54 8.37
C LEU A 152 -10.98 -7.87 7.92
N ASN A 153 -9.72 -8.12 8.24
CA ASN A 153 -8.97 -9.34 7.91
C ASN A 153 -8.64 -9.56 6.42
N CYS A 154 -8.96 -8.62 5.53
CA CYS A 154 -8.64 -8.71 4.08
C CYS A 154 -7.20 -9.16 3.77
N PHE A 155 -6.22 -8.75 4.59
CA PHE A 155 -4.81 -9.06 4.44
C PHE A 155 -4.29 -10.18 5.36
N GLN A 156 -5.18 -10.87 6.07
CA GLN A 156 -4.84 -11.95 7.00
C GLN A 156 -4.04 -13.05 6.29
N GLY A 157 -2.90 -13.44 6.86
CA GLY A 157 -2.07 -14.52 6.31
C GLY A 157 -1.08 -14.08 5.22
N THR A 158 -1.13 -12.83 4.77
CA THR A 158 -0.13 -12.27 3.86
C THR A 158 1.12 -11.79 4.62
N LEU A 159 2.23 -11.59 3.88
CA LEU A 159 3.48 -11.03 4.41
C LEU A 159 3.72 -9.62 3.84
N LEU A 160 2.65 -8.83 3.67
CA LEU A 160 2.71 -7.54 3.00
C LEU A 160 3.71 -6.60 3.67
N LYS A 161 4.64 -6.10 2.87
CA LYS A 161 5.59 -5.05 3.18
C LYS A 161 5.21 -3.72 2.54
N THR A 162 4.60 -3.78 1.37
CA THR A 162 4.17 -2.58 0.61
C THR A 162 2.71 -2.70 0.22
N LEU A 163 1.92 -1.70 0.60
CA LEU A 163 0.52 -1.56 0.22
C LEU A 163 0.28 -0.19 -0.43
N ILE A 164 -0.14 -0.22 -1.71
CA ILE A 164 -0.40 0.98 -2.50
C ILE A 164 -1.90 1.06 -2.81
N LEU A 165 -2.57 2.03 -2.18
CA LEU A 165 -4.00 2.32 -2.30
C LEU A 165 -4.24 3.74 -2.83
N THR A 166 -3.24 4.34 -3.46
CA THR A 166 -3.28 5.69 -4.04
C THR A 166 -4.48 5.86 -4.98
N LYS A 167 -5.17 7.01 -4.93
CA LYS A 167 -6.26 7.34 -5.86
C LYS A 167 -7.39 6.31 -5.84
N ASN A 168 -8.01 6.18 -4.66
CA ASN A 168 -9.23 5.41 -4.43
C ASN A 168 -10.29 6.32 -3.78
N LYS A 169 -11.34 5.73 -3.19
CA LYS A 169 -12.46 6.44 -2.55
C LYS A 169 -12.58 6.13 -1.06
N LEU A 170 -11.49 5.70 -0.41
CA LEU A 170 -11.49 5.33 1.01
C LEU A 170 -11.77 6.54 1.89
N THR A 171 -12.67 6.40 2.86
CA THR A 171 -13.03 7.46 3.82
C THR A 171 -12.36 7.30 5.18
N THR A 172 -11.78 6.14 5.45
CA THR A 172 -11.06 5.79 6.68
C THR A 172 -9.77 5.06 6.34
N VAL A 173 -8.84 5.01 7.28
CA VAL A 173 -7.68 4.11 7.20
C VAL A 173 -8.18 2.66 7.34
N PRO A 174 -7.75 1.72 6.48
CA PRO A 174 -8.12 0.31 6.62
C PRO A 174 -7.50 -0.32 7.88
N ASP A 175 -8.10 -1.38 8.42
CA ASP A 175 -7.47 -2.17 9.49
C ASP A 175 -6.30 -2.97 8.90
N LEU A 176 -5.10 -2.71 9.40
CA LEU A 176 -3.84 -3.31 8.95
C LEU A 176 -3.18 -4.14 10.06
N ARG A 177 -3.88 -4.48 11.14
CA ARG A 177 -3.33 -5.25 12.27
C ARG A 177 -2.77 -6.59 11.85
N ALA A 178 -3.42 -7.24 10.88
CA ALA A 178 -3.00 -8.52 10.30
C ALA A 178 -1.59 -8.50 9.71
N VAL A 179 -1.09 -7.33 9.29
CA VAL A 179 0.23 -7.14 8.67
C VAL A 179 1.11 -6.16 9.45
N SER A 180 0.76 -5.92 10.72
CA SER A 180 1.44 -4.95 11.59
C SER A 180 2.93 -5.22 11.81
N SER A 181 3.32 -6.49 11.78
CA SER A 181 4.70 -6.95 11.97
C SER A 181 5.55 -6.92 10.70
N THR A 182 4.95 -6.75 9.51
CA THR A 182 5.63 -6.83 8.21
C THR A 182 5.54 -5.54 7.39
N LEU A 183 4.51 -4.73 7.60
CA LEU A 183 4.20 -3.61 6.71
C LEU A 183 5.17 -2.44 6.92
N GLU A 184 5.87 -2.08 5.84
CA GLU A 184 6.92 -1.05 5.84
C GLU A 184 6.49 0.21 5.07
N VAL A 185 5.64 0.08 4.04
CA VAL A 185 5.25 1.19 3.17
C VAL A 185 3.75 1.19 2.92
N ILE A 186 3.11 2.33 3.18
CA ILE A 186 1.69 2.57 2.90
C ILE A 186 1.52 3.84 2.08
N HIS A 187 0.83 3.70 0.95
CA HIS A 187 0.36 4.84 0.16
C HIS A 187 -1.17 4.92 0.20
N LEU A 188 -1.70 5.92 0.90
CA LEU A 188 -3.13 6.25 1.00
C LEU A 188 -3.45 7.62 0.37
N ASN A 189 -2.50 8.19 -0.36
CA ASN A 189 -2.64 9.51 -0.95
C ASN A 189 -3.74 9.56 -2.03
N ILE A 190 -4.39 10.73 -2.19
CA ILE A 190 -5.50 10.90 -3.12
C ILE A 190 -6.67 9.97 -2.76
N ASN A 191 -7.12 9.98 -1.51
CA ASN A 191 -8.34 9.29 -1.08
C ASN A 191 -9.34 10.34 -0.53
N LYS A 192 -10.32 9.90 0.24
CA LYS A 192 -11.33 10.74 0.88
C LYS A 192 -11.28 10.61 2.40
N ILE A 193 -10.10 10.31 2.97
CA ILE A 193 -9.94 10.08 4.40
C ILE A 193 -10.16 11.40 5.14
N THR A 194 -11.13 11.41 6.07
CA THR A 194 -11.53 12.62 6.82
C THR A 194 -11.01 12.64 8.26
N LYS A 195 -10.59 11.49 8.79
CA LYS A 195 -10.02 11.38 10.13
C LYS A 195 -8.96 10.28 10.15
N ILE A 196 -7.89 10.55 10.89
CA ILE A 196 -6.85 9.57 11.24
C ILE A 196 -6.63 9.73 12.74
N SER A 197 -6.69 8.63 13.47
CA SER A 197 -6.50 8.56 14.92
C SER A 197 -5.27 7.73 15.27
N LEU A 198 -4.81 7.83 16.52
CA LEU A 198 -3.69 7.02 17.00
C LEU A 198 -3.99 5.51 16.91
N GLU A 199 -5.24 5.11 17.17
CA GLU A 199 -5.69 3.72 17.11
C GLU A 199 -5.52 3.09 15.72
N ASP A 200 -5.60 3.90 14.67
CA ASP A 200 -5.47 3.45 13.27
C ASP A 200 -4.04 3.08 12.90
N LEU A 201 -3.03 3.62 13.60
CA LEU A 201 -1.63 3.61 13.16
C LEU A 201 -0.61 3.08 14.19
N HIS A 202 -0.86 3.20 15.50
CA HIS A 202 0.16 2.95 16.53
C HIS A 202 0.76 1.53 16.51
N TYR A 203 0.03 0.54 15.99
CA TYR A 203 0.49 -0.84 15.90
C TYR A 203 1.48 -1.08 14.75
N LEU A 204 1.60 -0.16 13.79
CA LEU A 204 2.45 -0.30 12.59
C LEU A 204 3.93 0.06 12.87
N THR A 205 4.54 -0.62 13.83
CA THR A 205 5.88 -0.29 14.36
C THR A 205 7.04 -0.42 13.34
N LYS A 206 6.84 -1.18 12.26
CA LYS A 206 7.79 -1.36 11.16
C LYS A 206 7.63 -0.35 10.02
N LEU A 207 6.60 0.50 10.07
CA LEU A 207 6.32 1.40 8.98
C LEU A 207 7.43 2.45 8.83
N THR A 208 8.01 2.51 7.64
CA THR A 208 9.05 3.47 7.27
C THR A 208 8.49 4.65 6.48
N LYS A 209 7.40 4.43 5.74
CA LYS A 209 6.83 5.44 4.84
C LYS A 209 5.31 5.44 4.87
N LEU A 210 4.75 6.60 5.22
CA LEU A 210 3.31 6.86 5.22
C LEU A 210 2.98 8.05 4.33
N LEU A 211 2.29 7.80 3.22
CA LEU A 211 1.80 8.87 2.33
C LEU A 211 0.28 9.01 2.47
N VAL A 212 -0.19 10.09 3.08
CA VAL A 212 -1.62 10.41 3.26
C VAL A 212 -1.99 11.77 2.65
N ASN A 213 -1.12 12.29 1.79
CA ASN A 213 -1.33 13.57 1.12
C ASN A 213 -2.54 13.57 0.18
N LYS A 214 -3.15 14.74 -0.06
CA LYS A 214 -4.37 14.87 -0.88
C LYS A 214 -5.53 14.02 -0.33
N ASN A 215 -5.80 14.15 0.97
CA ASN A 215 -7.02 13.67 1.62
C ASN A 215 -7.80 14.89 2.16
N SER A 216 -8.67 14.72 3.15
CA SER A 216 -9.50 15.81 3.69
C SER A 216 -9.60 15.77 5.22
N PHE A 217 -8.59 15.22 5.90
CA PHE A 217 -8.54 15.24 7.36
C PHE A 217 -8.02 16.59 7.87
N SER A 218 -8.49 16.97 9.07
CA SER A 218 -8.09 18.21 9.73
C SER A 218 -7.10 18.02 10.87
N THR A 219 -7.02 16.85 11.47
CA THR A 219 -6.10 16.57 12.59
C THR A 219 -5.29 15.33 12.27
N PHE A 220 -4.06 15.26 12.78
CA PHE A 220 -3.22 14.08 12.65
C PHE A 220 -2.52 13.80 13.98
N PRO A 221 -2.58 12.56 14.51
CA PRO A 221 -1.99 12.23 15.81
C PRO A 221 -0.47 12.33 15.76
N ASP A 222 0.15 12.67 16.90
CA ASP A 222 1.60 12.50 17.04
C ASP A 222 1.94 11.01 17.03
N ILE A 223 2.46 10.55 15.90
CA ILE A 223 2.89 9.17 15.68
C ILE A 223 4.39 8.98 15.90
N THR A 224 5.15 10.06 16.11
CA THR A 224 6.62 10.00 16.15
C THR A 224 7.13 9.20 17.34
N VAL A 225 6.34 9.12 18.41
CA VAL A 225 6.64 8.35 19.63
C VAL A 225 6.40 6.84 19.44
N PHE A 226 5.42 6.47 18.62
CA PHE A 226 4.95 5.07 18.49
C PHE A 226 5.48 4.35 17.25
N MET A 227 6.00 5.09 16.28
CA MET A 227 6.44 4.57 14.98
C MET A 227 7.94 4.86 14.77
N PRO A 228 8.84 4.16 15.50
CA PRO A 228 10.26 4.49 15.55
C PRO A 228 11.00 4.27 14.23
N SER A 229 10.44 3.45 13.33
CA SER A 229 11.02 3.14 12.02
C SER A 229 10.65 4.19 10.95
N LEU A 230 9.78 5.15 11.27
CA LEU A 230 9.27 6.11 10.30
C LEU A 230 10.39 7.02 9.82
N THR A 231 10.51 7.16 8.51
CA THR A 231 11.49 8.05 7.85
C THR A 231 10.84 9.03 6.90
N LYS A 232 9.62 8.76 6.44
CA LYS A 232 8.90 9.63 5.51
C LYS A 232 7.42 9.71 5.83
N LEU A 233 6.95 10.93 6.07
CA LEU A 233 5.55 11.25 6.34
C LEU A 233 5.11 12.36 5.40
N ASN A 234 4.10 12.11 4.57
CA ASN A 234 3.56 13.13 3.66
C ASN A 234 2.11 13.47 4.02
N LEU A 235 1.92 14.67 4.56
CA LEU A 235 0.63 15.24 4.96
C LEU A 235 0.15 16.36 4.02
N ASN A 236 0.90 16.68 2.96
CA ASN A 236 0.59 17.77 2.02
C ASN A 236 -0.85 17.69 1.47
N SER A 237 -1.45 18.84 1.18
CA SER A 237 -2.76 18.96 0.55
C SER A 237 -3.86 18.29 1.37
N ASN A 238 -3.83 18.52 2.69
CA ASN A 238 -4.91 18.23 3.62
C ASN A 238 -5.38 19.55 4.27
N LEU A 239 -6.48 19.51 5.01
CA LEU A 239 -7.09 20.68 5.64
C LEU A 239 -6.62 20.82 7.09
N VAL A 240 -5.30 20.84 7.31
CA VAL A 240 -4.72 20.73 8.65
C VAL A 240 -5.16 21.91 9.52
N ARG A 241 -5.77 21.57 10.66
CA ARG A 241 -5.97 22.47 11.79
C ARG A 241 -4.65 22.57 12.53
N CYS A 242 -4.18 23.79 12.72
CA CYS A 242 -2.99 24.09 13.49
C CYS A 242 -3.40 24.66 14.83
N CYS A 243 -3.21 23.86 15.87
CA CYS A 243 -3.37 24.26 17.27
C CYS A 243 -2.29 23.57 18.12
N CYS A 244 -2.42 23.67 19.44
CA CYS A 244 -1.43 23.11 20.35
C CYS A 244 -1.24 21.59 20.24
N SER A 245 -2.26 20.82 19.82
CA SER A 245 -2.13 19.37 19.60
C SER A 245 -1.29 19.00 18.38
N ASP A 246 -1.10 19.92 17.44
CA ASP A 246 -0.38 19.69 16.17
C ASP A 246 1.03 20.30 16.20
N ALA A 247 1.42 20.92 17.32
CA ALA A 247 2.72 21.57 17.49
C ALA A 247 3.91 20.61 17.33
N TRP A 248 3.70 19.30 17.56
CA TRP A 248 4.71 18.26 17.33
C TRP A 248 5.22 18.25 15.88
N MET A 249 4.41 18.70 14.89
CA MET A 249 4.84 18.78 13.49
C MET A 249 6.03 19.73 13.29
N LYS A 250 6.17 20.75 14.16
CA LYS A 250 7.34 21.64 14.19
C LYS A 250 8.55 21.06 14.88
N GLN A 251 8.34 20.04 15.70
CA GLN A 251 9.34 19.36 16.51
C GLN A 251 9.63 17.95 15.98
N THR A 252 9.21 17.66 14.74
CA THR A 252 9.40 16.35 14.13
C THR A 252 10.90 16.01 14.09
N PRO A 253 11.30 14.80 14.52
CA PRO A 253 12.69 14.37 14.50
C PRO A 253 13.34 14.50 13.12
N SER A 254 14.62 14.87 13.07
CA SER A 254 15.34 15.13 11.81
C SER A 254 15.48 13.92 10.88
N ASN A 255 15.38 12.70 11.43
CA ASN A 255 15.36 11.45 10.66
C ASN A 255 14.01 11.21 9.95
N VAL A 256 12.97 11.99 10.26
CA VAL A 256 11.66 11.91 9.63
C VAL A 256 11.51 13.06 8.64
N SER A 257 11.44 12.74 7.35
CA SER A 257 11.08 13.68 6.30
C SER A 257 9.56 13.92 6.33
N LEU A 258 9.15 14.98 7.05
CA LEU A 258 7.77 15.48 7.04
C LEU A 258 7.56 16.43 5.85
N THR A 259 6.57 16.13 5.02
CA THR A 259 6.13 16.99 3.90
C THR A 259 4.76 17.58 4.20
N LEU A 260 4.65 18.90 4.16
CA LEU A 260 3.43 19.68 4.33
C LEU A 260 3.15 20.54 3.07
N SER A 261 1.99 21.18 3.01
CA SER A 261 1.73 22.25 2.03
C SER A 261 2.52 23.51 2.42
N ASP A 262 2.75 24.42 1.47
CA ASP A 262 3.36 25.74 1.75
C ASP A 262 2.53 26.54 2.79
N TYR A 263 1.20 26.39 2.73
CA TYR A 263 0.22 26.98 3.65
C TYR A 263 -0.64 25.88 4.28
N PRO A 264 -0.11 25.10 5.25
CA PRO A 264 -0.78 23.91 5.74
C PRO A 264 -1.93 24.23 6.71
N CYS A 265 -1.82 25.34 7.44
CA CYS A 265 -2.76 25.74 8.48
C CYS A 265 -4.00 26.43 7.91
N GLN A 266 -4.99 25.66 7.50
CA GLN A 266 -6.25 26.20 6.97
C GLN A 266 -7.23 26.61 8.09
N ASP A 267 -7.02 26.09 9.30
CA ASP A 267 -7.78 26.42 10.52
C ASP A 267 -6.76 26.61 11.67
N PRO A 268 -6.72 27.75 12.40
CA PRO A 268 -7.59 28.91 12.27
C PRO A 268 -7.30 29.75 11.03
N SER A 269 -8.34 30.43 10.53
CA SER A 269 -8.28 31.25 9.31
C SER A 269 -7.20 32.33 9.31
N LYS A 270 -6.77 32.81 10.49
CA LYS A 270 -5.66 33.76 10.64
C LYS A 270 -4.31 33.26 10.10
N TRP A 271 -4.15 31.96 9.92
CA TRP A 271 -2.92 31.34 9.38
C TRP A 271 -3.10 30.76 7.98
N ALA A 272 -4.29 30.91 7.37
CA ALA A 272 -4.60 30.32 6.06
C ALA A 272 -3.67 30.80 4.92
N THR A 273 -3.08 31.99 5.06
CA THR A 273 -2.13 32.59 4.11
C THR A 273 -0.73 32.77 4.70
N THR A 274 -0.49 32.29 5.92
CA THR A 274 0.81 32.37 6.58
C THR A 274 1.65 31.17 6.17
N SER A 275 2.87 31.41 5.69
CA SER A 275 3.76 30.30 5.30
C SER A 275 4.06 29.44 6.52
N TRP A 276 4.22 28.13 6.33
CA TRP A 276 4.56 27.23 7.42
C TRP A 276 5.77 27.74 8.21
N ASP A 277 6.84 28.21 7.55
CA ASP A 277 8.08 28.65 8.19
C ASP A 277 7.90 29.86 9.13
N GLU A 278 6.89 30.71 8.89
CA GLU A 278 6.58 31.88 9.71
C GLU A 278 5.76 31.53 10.96
N ILE A 279 5.04 30.41 10.94
CA ILE A 279 4.27 29.92 12.09
C ILE A 279 5.26 29.24 13.04
N THR A 280 5.49 29.82 14.22
CA THR A 280 6.39 29.24 15.21
C THR A 280 5.71 28.18 16.07
N VAL A 281 6.50 27.31 16.70
CA VAL A 281 5.97 26.32 17.65
C VAL A 281 5.25 26.99 18.84
N ASP A 282 5.77 28.11 19.35
CA ASP A 282 5.13 28.86 20.45
C ASP A 282 3.78 29.45 20.04
N MET A 283 3.66 29.92 18.80
CA MET A 283 2.39 30.37 18.25
C MET A 283 1.35 29.24 18.25
N MET A 284 1.74 28.03 17.84
CA MET A 284 0.88 26.84 17.87
C MET A 284 0.53 26.42 19.30
N LEU A 285 1.50 26.37 20.22
CA LEU A 285 1.28 25.99 21.61
C LEU A 285 0.30 26.92 22.35
N ARG A 286 0.25 28.20 21.96
CA ARG A 286 -0.70 29.19 22.51
C ARG A 286 -2.07 29.15 21.81
N GLN A 287 -2.22 28.42 20.71
CA GLN A 287 -3.47 28.33 19.96
C GLN A 287 -4.31 27.14 20.45
N PRO A 288 -5.50 27.37 21.04
CA PRO A 288 -6.39 26.30 21.46
C PRO A 288 -6.98 25.56 20.23
N CYS A 289 -7.34 24.30 20.43
CA CYS A 289 -7.87 23.41 19.38
C CYS A 289 -9.39 23.47 19.20
N GLU A 290 -10.11 24.22 20.04
CA GLU A 290 -11.56 24.38 19.94
C GLU A 290 -11.94 25.49 18.95
N ALA A 291 -12.98 25.23 18.14
CA ALA A 291 -13.70 26.27 17.44
C ALA A 291 -14.51 27.07 18.46
N ALA A 292 -14.45 28.40 18.40
CA ALA A 292 -15.21 29.29 19.27
C ALA A 292 -16.73 29.19 18.99
N SER A 293 -17.39 28.11 19.41
CA SER A 293 -18.85 27.99 19.38
C SER A 293 -19.38 26.83 20.24
N SER A 294 -19.40 27.01 21.56
CA SER A 294 -20.54 26.62 22.41
C SER A 294 -20.29 27.04 23.85
N SER A 295 -21.26 27.73 24.42
CA SER A 295 -21.33 28.06 25.83
C SER A 295 -21.29 26.78 26.67
N ARG A 296 -20.27 26.67 27.55
CA ARG A 296 -19.96 25.55 28.46
C ARG A 296 -19.10 24.44 27.84
N SER A 297 -17.81 24.72 27.66
CA SER A 297 -16.81 23.69 27.35
C SER A 297 -15.60 23.89 28.25
N PHE A 298 -15.12 22.78 28.82
CA PHE A 298 -13.93 22.74 29.65
C PHE A 298 -12.74 23.25 28.83
N LEU A 299 -12.12 24.36 29.26
CA LEU A 299 -10.85 24.83 28.74
C LEU A 299 -9.83 23.68 28.86
N TYR A 300 -9.58 22.97 27.76
CA TYR A 300 -8.32 22.27 27.57
C TYR A 300 -7.27 23.34 27.31
N LEU A 301 -6.83 23.99 28.37
CA LEU A 301 -5.57 24.69 28.36
C LEU A 301 -4.53 23.62 28.05
N CYS A 302 -3.90 23.73 26.89
CA CYS A 302 -2.63 23.08 26.62
C CYS A 302 -1.62 23.67 27.61
N VAL A 303 -1.59 23.10 28.81
CA VAL A 303 -0.58 23.39 29.80
C VAL A 303 0.72 22.91 29.19
N LEU A 304 1.69 23.82 29.11
CA LEU A 304 3.08 23.58 28.68
C LEU A 304 3.62 22.25 29.24
N PRO A 305 4.64 21.62 28.62
CA PRO A 305 5.13 20.29 29.02
C PRO A 305 5.64 20.17 30.47
N ASN A 306 5.69 21.26 31.22
CA ASN A 306 6.07 21.31 32.62
C ASN A 306 5.07 22.15 33.42
N CYS A 307 3.89 21.63 33.79
CA CYS A 307 3.21 22.09 35.01
C CYS A 307 2.10 21.17 35.53
N VAL A 308 2.10 21.07 36.86
CA VAL A 308 1.32 20.21 37.77
C VAL A 308 -0.20 20.45 37.64
N ALA A 309 -0.95 19.34 37.65
CA ALA A 309 -2.40 19.28 37.60
C ALA A 309 -3.09 20.10 38.71
N ARG A 310 -4.21 20.76 38.39
CA ARG A 310 -5.22 21.13 39.40
C ARG A 310 -6.07 19.89 39.75
N PRO A 311 -6.56 19.76 40.99
CA PRO A 311 -7.35 18.61 41.40
C PRO A 311 -8.70 18.60 40.66
N GLY A 312 -9.00 17.54 39.90
CA GLY A 312 -10.33 17.28 39.36
C GLY A 312 -10.44 16.96 37.87
N ALA A 313 -9.36 17.07 37.08
CA ALA A 313 -9.38 16.68 35.67
C ALA A 313 -8.93 15.22 35.50
N VAL A 314 -9.85 14.33 35.15
CA VAL A 314 -9.52 12.96 34.73
C VAL A 314 -9.08 13.00 33.28
N TYR A 315 -7.77 12.99 33.03
CA TYR A 315 -7.21 12.65 31.71
C TYR A 315 -6.08 11.65 31.89
N TYR A 316 -6.16 10.57 31.11
CA TYR A 316 -5.11 9.56 30.99
C TYR A 316 -3.90 10.16 30.27
N CYS A 317 -3.01 10.81 31.03
CA CYS A 317 -1.60 10.92 30.65
C CYS A 317 -0.91 9.63 31.06
N LEU A 318 -0.82 8.67 30.13
CA LEU A 318 0.11 7.55 30.31
C LEU A 318 1.51 8.02 29.94
N TRP A 319 2.24 8.50 30.95
CA TRP A 319 3.70 8.40 31.01
C TRP A 319 4.02 7.43 32.14
N TRP A 320 4.77 6.38 31.84
CA TRP A 320 5.81 5.77 32.68
C TRP A 320 6.36 4.54 31.95
N TYR A 321 7.66 4.52 31.68
CA TYR A 321 8.55 3.44 32.10
C TYR A 321 9.99 3.97 32.06
N ALA A 322 10.50 4.27 33.26
CA ALA A 322 11.91 4.17 33.57
C ALA A 322 12.08 2.84 34.33
N GLY A 323 12.99 1.99 33.86
CA GLY A 323 13.23 0.63 34.36
C GLY A 323 13.48 -0.33 33.22
#